data_AF-A0A6I8LY65-F1
#
_entry.id   AF-A0A6I8LY65-F1
#
_cell.length_a   1.000
_cell.length_b   1.000
_cell.length_c   1.000
_cell.angle_alpha   90.00
_cell.angle_beta   90.00
_cell.angle_gamma   90.00
#
_symmetry.space_group_name_H-M   'P 1'
#
loop_
_entity.id
_entity.type
_entity.pdbx_description
1 polymer ?
#
loop_
_entity_poly.entity_id
_entity_poly.type
_entity_poly.pdbx_seq_one_letter_code
_entity_poly.pdbx_strand_id
1 'polypeptide(L)'
;MEAHDPADALRRVHDVVTAARAGTAEQDRLLSALAGLRVLREELAGWEPELITAARAAGASWVALAPAMGVASRQAAERRYLRLQPSNTGEKTGEARVDAERDRRAGDRAVAGWARRNSGILRQLAGRVSALDGLGPAAQESADRLGAALGDDDPATLLPPLAAARPYLADHHAGLAEQLGEISEKADRLRRDAAGQRRAKY
;
A
#
# COMPACT_ATOMS: atom_id res chain seq x y z
N MET A 1 5.19 18.64 15.21
CA MET A 1 4.90 19.36 13.96
C MET A 1 3.64 20.16 14.25
N GLU A 2 3.77 21.46 14.49
CA GLU A 2 2.60 22.32 14.72
C GLU A 2 1.63 22.15 13.56
N ALA A 3 0.40 21.71 13.85
CA ALA A 3 -0.67 21.66 12.87
C ALA A 3 -0.98 23.11 12.49
N HIS A 4 -0.37 23.57 11.40
CA HIS A 4 -0.57 24.92 10.90
C HIS A 4 -2.01 25.04 10.41
N ASP A 5 -2.76 26.04 10.91
CA ASP A 5 -4.13 26.28 10.48
C ASP A 5 -4.19 26.41 8.94
N PRO A 6 -4.97 25.57 8.24
CA PRO A 6 -5.12 25.63 6.79
C PRO A 6 -5.62 27.00 6.31
N ALA A 7 -6.39 27.74 7.12
CA ALA A 7 -6.79 29.11 6.78
C ALA A 7 -5.59 30.07 6.75
N ASP A 8 -4.69 29.96 7.72
CA ASP A 8 -3.45 30.73 7.75
C ASP A 8 -2.51 30.35 6.62
N ALA A 9 -2.40 29.05 6.31
CA ALA A 9 -1.59 28.57 5.19
C ALA A 9 -2.10 29.09 3.85
N LEU A 10 -3.43 29.09 3.63
CA LEU A 10 -4.04 29.63 2.43
C LEU A 10 -3.77 31.13 2.29
N ARG A 11 -3.88 31.89 3.39
CA ARG A 11 -3.58 33.33 3.41
C ARG A 11 -2.13 33.60 3.00
N ARG A 12 -1.16 32.88 3.58
CA ARG A 12 0.26 33.04 3.23
C ARG A 12 0.55 32.71 1.77
N VAL A 13 -0.04 31.63 1.24
CA VAL A 13 0.11 31.29 -0.19
C VAL A 13 -0.48 32.40 -1.07
N HIS A 14 -1.63 32.95 -0.68
CA HIS A 14 -2.26 34.07 -1.40
C HIS A 14 -1.39 35.33 -1.41
N ASP A 15 -0.78 35.68 -0.28
CA ASP A 15 0.13 36.84 -0.17
C ASP A 15 1.35 36.68 -1.09
N VAL A 16 1.95 35.48 -1.12
CA VAL A 16 3.09 35.18 -2.01
C VAL A 16 2.68 35.21 -3.49
N VAL A 17 1.48 34.72 -3.85
CA VAL A 17 0.95 34.81 -5.21
C VAL A 17 0.76 36.28 -5.63
N THR A 18 0.31 37.13 -4.71
CA THR A 18 0.16 38.57 -4.95
C THR A 18 1.51 39.24 -5.17
N ALA A 19 2.51 38.95 -4.33
CA ALA A 19 3.88 39.44 -4.52
C ALA A 19 4.51 38.93 -5.83
N ALA A 20 4.23 37.68 -6.21
CA ALA A 20 4.73 37.08 -7.46
C ALA A 20 4.16 37.80 -8.69
N ARG A 21 2.86 38.12 -8.67
CA ARG A 21 2.19 38.91 -9.73
C ARG A 21 2.74 40.33 -9.83
N ALA A 22 3.14 40.91 -8.70
CA ALA A 22 3.78 42.23 -8.65
C ALA A 22 5.29 42.20 -8.99
N GLY A 23 5.88 41.02 -9.24
CA GLY A 23 7.32 40.88 -9.52
C GLY A 23 8.23 41.11 -8.30
N THR A 24 7.69 41.06 -7.08
CA THR A 24 8.39 41.36 -5.83
C THR A 24 8.62 40.13 -4.94
N ALA A 25 8.22 38.94 -5.40
CA ALA A 25 8.40 37.71 -4.63
C ALA A 25 9.85 37.22 -4.65
N GLU A 26 10.35 36.93 -3.45
CA GLU A 26 11.65 36.27 -3.24
C GLU A 26 11.55 34.77 -3.55
N GLN A 27 12.63 34.18 -4.08
CA GLN A 27 12.71 32.77 -4.45
C GLN A 27 12.34 31.82 -3.31
N ASP A 28 12.84 32.06 -2.09
CA ASP A 28 12.57 31.20 -0.93
C ASP A 28 11.11 31.24 -0.50
N ARG A 29 10.45 32.41 -0.64
CA ARG A 29 9.01 32.56 -0.37
C ARG A 29 8.19 31.80 -1.41
N LEU A 30 8.60 31.82 -2.67
CA LEU A 30 7.95 31.05 -3.74
C LEU A 30 8.03 29.55 -3.50
N LEU A 31 9.21 29.03 -3.16
CA LEU A 31 9.40 27.60 -2.85
C LEU A 31 8.58 27.19 -1.62
N SER A 32 8.57 28.02 -0.57
CA SER A 32 7.77 27.80 0.64
C SER A 32 6.26 27.81 0.34
N ALA A 33 5.80 28.73 -0.52
CA ALA A 33 4.40 28.78 -0.94
C ALA A 33 3.99 27.56 -1.79
N LEU A 34 4.88 27.04 -2.64
CA LEU A 34 4.63 25.82 -3.40
C LEU A 34 4.51 24.59 -2.48
N ALA A 35 5.37 24.49 -1.45
CA ALA A 35 5.27 23.44 -0.44
C ALA A 35 3.96 23.55 0.37
N GLY A 36 3.61 24.76 0.82
CA GLY A 36 2.34 25.01 1.51
C GLY A 36 1.11 24.71 0.64
N LEU A 37 1.17 25.04 -0.65
CA LEU A 37 0.10 24.75 -1.61
C LEU A 37 -0.09 23.23 -1.83
N ARG A 38 0.99 22.44 -1.80
CA ARG A 38 0.87 20.98 -1.84
C ARG A 38 0.11 20.46 -0.61
N VAL A 39 0.51 20.87 0.59
CA VAL A 39 -0.16 20.45 1.83
C VAL A 39 -1.64 20.87 1.84
N LEU A 40 -1.94 22.10 1.41
CA LEU A 40 -3.33 22.57 1.29
C LEU A 40 -4.16 21.74 0.32
N ARG A 41 -3.58 21.27 -0.80
CA ARG A 41 -4.29 20.37 -1.72
C ARG A 41 -4.59 19.02 -1.09
N GLU A 42 -3.68 18.50 -0.26
CA GLU A 42 -3.89 17.26 0.48
C GLU A 42 -5.05 17.42 1.49
N GLU A 43 -5.08 18.52 2.25
CA GLU A 43 -6.17 18.85 3.18
C GLU A 43 -7.52 19.03 2.45
N LEU A 44 -7.56 19.84 1.39
CA LEU A 44 -8.76 20.06 0.58
C LEU A 44 -9.30 18.76 -0.04
N ALA A 45 -8.40 17.88 -0.48
CA ALA A 45 -8.79 16.56 -1.00
C ALA A 45 -9.39 15.66 0.09
N GLY A 46 -8.99 15.84 1.36
CA GLY A 46 -9.58 15.16 2.51
C GLY A 46 -10.97 15.69 2.86
N TRP A 47 -11.21 17.00 2.76
CA TRP A 47 -12.50 17.61 3.08
C TRP A 47 -13.59 17.28 2.06
N GLU A 48 -13.24 17.09 0.78
CA GLU A 48 -14.24 16.77 -0.26
C GLU A 48 -15.12 15.55 0.08
N PRO A 49 -14.57 14.35 0.38
CA PRO A 49 -15.40 13.22 0.78
C PRO A 49 -16.15 13.46 2.10
N GLU A 50 -15.60 14.17 3.08
CA GLU A 50 -16.29 14.51 4.33
C GLU A 50 -17.53 15.39 4.06
N LEU A 51 -17.40 16.41 3.22
CA LEU A 51 -18.50 17.28 2.80
C LEU A 51 -19.56 16.50 2.01
N ILE A 52 -19.15 15.59 1.12
CA ILE A 52 -20.09 14.73 0.39
C ILE A 52 -20.83 13.81 1.36
N THR A 53 -20.14 13.17 2.32
CA THR A 53 -20.76 12.32 3.33
C THR A 53 -21.75 13.11 4.19
N ALA A 54 -21.38 14.30 4.67
CA ALA A 54 -22.25 15.18 5.44
C ALA A 54 -23.49 15.61 4.64
N ALA A 55 -23.31 16.00 3.37
CA ALA A 55 -24.41 16.37 2.49
C ALA A 55 -25.36 15.18 2.24
N ARG A 56 -24.82 13.97 2.06
CA ARG A 56 -25.64 12.74 1.94
C ARG A 56 -26.42 12.44 3.22
N ALA A 57 -25.80 12.62 4.39
CA ALA A 57 -26.46 12.46 5.69
C ALA A 57 -27.57 13.51 5.90
N ALA A 58 -27.41 14.71 5.36
CA ALA A 58 -28.43 15.77 5.33
C ALA A 58 -29.51 15.58 4.24
N GLY A 59 -29.46 14.47 3.47
CA GLY A 59 -30.49 14.12 2.49
C GLY A 59 -30.24 14.59 1.05
N ALA A 60 -29.09 15.19 0.74
CA ALA A 60 -28.76 15.61 -0.62
C ALA A 60 -28.69 14.40 -1.56
N SER A 61 -29.39 14.44 -2.70
CA SER A 61 -29.32 13.38 -3.70
C SER A 61 -28.06 13.49 -4.56
N TRP A 62 -27.62 12.38 -5.17
CA TRP A 62 -26.49 12.42 -6.12
C TRP A 62 -26.75 13.32 -7.34
N VAL A 63 -28.01 13.54 -7.69
CA VAL A 63 -28.41 14.47 -8.76
C VAL A 63 -28.14 15.91 -8.32
N ALA A 64 -28.44 16.25 -7.07
CA ALA A 64 -28.16 17.57 -6.50
C ALA A 64 -26.66 17.81 -6.26
N LEU A 65 -25.91 16.76 -5.94
CA LEU A 65 -24.45 16.84 -5.72
C LEU A 65 -23.65 17.01 -7.01
N ALA A 66 -24.09 16.42 -8.12
CA ALA A 66 -23.37 16.47 -9.40
C ALA A 66 -22.97 17.89 -9.85
N PRO A 67 -23.88 18.88 -9.91
CA PRO A 67 -23.51 20.24 -10.30
C PRO A 67 -22.55 20.91 -9.29
N ALA A 68 -22.74 20.68 -7.97
CA ALA A 68 -21.84 21.23 -6.94
C ALA A 68 -20.40 20.66 -7.03
N MET A 69 -20.27 19.42 -7.49
CA MET A 69 -18.98 18.75 -7.71
C MET A 69 -18.38 19.05 -9.09
N GLY A 70 -19.07 19.82 -9.95
CA GLY A 70 -18.64 20.14 -11.31
C GLY A 70 -18.65 18.94 -12.26
N VAL A 71 -19.50 17.94 -12.02
CA VAL A 71 -19.62 16.73 -12.87
C VAL A 71 -20.96 16.69 -13.60
N ALA A 72 -20.97 16.16 -14.82
CA ALA A 72 -22.12 16.23 -15.71
C ALA A 72 -23.28 15.28 -15.34
N SER A 73 -23.08 14.31 -14.44
CA SER A 73 -24.10 13.30 -14.14
C SER A 73 -24.05 12.75 -12.72
N ARG A 74 -25.18 12.21 -12.30
CA ARG A 74 -25.34 11.45 -11.04
C ARG A 74 -24.29 10.36 -10.89
N GLN A 75 -24.11 9.55 -11.95
CA GLN A 75 -23.16 8.43 -11.95
C GLN A 75 -21.71 8.92 -11.84
N ALA A 76 -21.38 10.06 -12.46
CA ALA A 76 -20.06 10.65 -12.34
C ALA A 76 -19.78 11.14 -10.91
N ALA A 77 -20.79 11.71 -10.22
CA ALA A 77 -20.69 12.12 -8.83
C ALA A 77 -20.47 10.92 -7.90
N GLU A 78 -21.31 9.89 -8.04
CA GLU A 78 -21.22 8.64 -7.27
C GLU A 78 -19.87 7.94 -7.45
N ARG A 79 -19.40 7.80 -8.70
CA ARG A 79 -18.09 7.20 -8.99
C ARG A 79 -16.94 8.03 -8.45
N ARG A 80 -17.01 9.37 -8.46
CA ARG A 80 -15.99 10.24 -7.85
C ARG A 80 -15.93 10.00 -6.34
N TYR A 81 -17.07 10.01 -5.65
CA TYR A 81 -17.15 9.72 -4.22
C TYR A 81 -16.58 8.34 -3.86
N LEU A 82 -16.96 7.29 -4.60
CA LEU A 82 -16.45 5.94 -4.35
C LEU A 82 -14.93 5.81 -4.56
N ARG A 83 -14.32 6.64 -5.42
CA ARG A 83 -12.85 6.69 -5.59
C ARG A 83 -12.13 7.48 -4.50
N LEU A 84 -12.84 8.37 -3.83
CA LEU A 84 -12.37 9.21 -2.74
C LEU A 84 -12.58 8.54 -1.37
N GLN A 85 -13.52 7.60 -1.28
CA GLN A 85 -13.70 6.75 -0.11
C GLN A 85 -12.42 5.92 0.11
N PRO A 86 -11.83 5.97 1.32
CA PRO A 86 -10.76 5.04 1.66
C PRO A 86 -11.32 3.63 1.52
N SER A 87 -10.66 2.79 0.70
CA SER A 87 -10.89 1.35 0.78
C SER A 87 -10.60 0.91 2.23
N ASN A 88 -11.17 -0.21 2.66
CA ASN A 88 -10.99 -0.81 4.02
C ASN A 88 -9.53 -1.03 4.47
N THR A 89 -8.54 -0.57 3.71
CA THR A 89 -7.10 -0.51 3.98
C THR A 89 -6.60 0.83 4.53
N GLY A 90 -7.41 1.91 4.56
CA GLY A 90 -7.11 3.13 5.35
C GLY A 90 -6.29 4.24 4.67
N GLU A 91 -6.14 4.25 3.34
CA GLU A 91 -5.32 5.24 2.62
C GLU A 91 -6.14 6.48 2.19
N LYS A 92 -5.70 7.69 2.57
CA LYS A 92 -6.49 8.95 2.50
C LYS A 92 -6.28 9.83 1.25
N THR A 93 -5.29 9.59 0.38
CA THR A 93 -5.05 10.42 -0.83
C THR A 93 -4.60 9.63 -2.07
N GLY A 94 -4.73 10.24 -3.26
CA GLY A 94 -4.25 9.66 -4.53
C GLY A 94 -2.73 9.44 -4.57
N GLU A 95 -1.95 10.34 -3.98
CA GLU A 95 -0.50 10.20 -3.83
C GLU A 95 -0.15 9.11 -2.82
N ALA A 96 -0.88 9.00 -1.70
CA ALA A 96 -0.71 7.91 -0.74
C ALA A 96 -0.95 6.53 -1.38
N ARG A 97 -1.89 6.40 -2.33
CA ARG A 97 -2.09 5.16 -3.11
C ARG A 97 -0.91 4.85 -4.01
N VAL A 98 -0.37 5.85 -4.71
CA VAL A 98 0.79 5.67 -5.59
C VAL A 98 2.02 5.31 -4.78
N ASP A 99 2.19 5.91 -3.61
CA ASP A 99 3.29 5.59 -2.71
C ASP A 99 3.10 4.22 -2.08
N ALA A 100 1.92 3.85 -1.57
CA ALA A 100 1.64 2.51 -1.08
C ALA A 100 1.85 1.42 -2.16
N GLU A 101 1.46 1.70 -3.40
CA GLU A 101 1.74 0.84 -4.56
C GLU A 101 3.25 0.72 -4.82
N ARG A 102 3.99 1.83 -4.75
CA ARG A 102 5.45 1.84 -4.90
C ARG A 102 6.14 1.09 -3.76
N ASP A 103 5.64 1.19 -2.54
CA ASP A 103 6.12 0.48 -1.33
C ASP A 103 5.96 -1.02 -1.53
N ARG A 104 4.76 -1.44 -1.93
CA ARG A 104 4.46 -2.84 -2.19
C ARG A 104 5.37 -3.39 -3.27
N ARG A 105 5.50 -2.70 -4.40
CA ARG A 105 6.42 -3.11 -5.48
C ARG A 105 7.88 -3.13 -5.04
N ALA A 106 8.31 -2.22 -4.16
CA ALA A 106 9.67 -2.24 -3.63
C ALA A 106 9.89 -3.44 -2.71
N GLY A 107 8.92 -3.75 -1.84
CA GLY A 107 8.91 -4.94 -1.00
C GLY A 107 8.93 -6.23 -1.82
N ASP A 108 8.09 -6.34 -2.83
CA ASP A 108 8.01 -7.51 -3.72
C ASP A 108 9.33 -7.72 -4.48
N ARG A 109 9.96 -6.64 -4.99
CA ARG A 109 11.29 -6.72 -5.60
C ARG A 109 12.37 -7.15 -4.61
N ALA A 110 12.32 -6.67 -3.37
CA ALA A 110 13.28 -7.04 -2.34
C ALA A 110 13.16 -8.53 -1.98
N VAL A 111 11.94 -9.03 -1.83
CA VAL A 111 11.66 -10.46 -1.58
C VAL A 111 12.09 -11.32 -2.77
N ALA A 112 11.74 -10.95 -4.00
CA ALA A 112 12.15 -11.69 -5.19
C ALA A 112 13.68 -11.75 -5.34
N GLY A 113 14.37 -10.63 -5.10
CA GLY A 113 15.83 -10.59 -5.10
C GLY A 113 16.46 -11.47 -4.01
N TRP A 114 15.87 -11.51 -2.82
CA TRP A 114 16.32 -12.40 -1.75
C TRP A 114 16.03 -13.88 -2.08
N ALA A 115 14.84 -14.20 -2.59
CA ALA A 115 14.45 -15.57 -2.96
C ALA A 115 15.39 -16.15 -4.03
N ARG A 116 15.77 -15.35 -5.03
CA ARG A 116 16.76 -15.77 -6.06
C ARG A 116 18.12 -16.10 -5.46
N ARG A 117 18.62 -15.28 -4.52
CA ARG A 117 19.88 -15.55 -3.81
C ARG A 117 19.80 -16.76 -2.87
N ASN A 118 18.62 -17.11 -2.40
CA ASN A 118 18.38 -18.21 -1.44
C ASN A 118 17.68 -19.42 -2.08
N SER A 119 17.70 -19.49 -3.41
CA SER A 119 16.89 -20.43 -4.18
C SER A 119 17.19 -21.90 -3.86
N GLY A 120 18.44 -22.24 -3.57
CA GLY A 120 18.83 -23.59 -3.14
C GLY A 120 18.16 -24.00 -1.83
N ILE A 121 18.15 -23.12 -0.82
CA ILE A 121 17.52 -23.37 0.47
C ILE A 121 16.00 -23.52 0.31
N LEU A 122 15.37 -22.64 -0.48
CA LEU A 122 13.92 -22.70 -0.72
C LEU A 122 13.50 -23.99 -1.44
N ARG A 123 14.25 -24.40 -2.47
CA ARG A 123 13.98 -25.67 -3.19
C ARG A 123 14.25 -26.90 -2.32
N GLN A 124 15.28 -26.87 -1.49
CA GLN A 124 15.56 -27.95 -0.54
C GLN A 124 14.43 -28.11 0.48
N LEU A 125 13.96 -27.01 1.07
CA LEU A 125 12.83 -27.04 2.01
C LEU A 125 11.56 -27.54 1.32
N ALA A 126 11.30 -27.05 0.11
CA ALA A 126 10.15 -27.48 -0.67
C ALA A 126 10.18 -28.97 -0.98
N GLY A 127 11.32 -29.49 -1.43
CA GLY A 127 11.48 -30.93 -1.69
C GLY A 127 11.33 -31.79 -0.43
N ARG A 128 11.83 -31.33 0.72
CA ARG A 128 11.65 -32.03 2.00
C ARG A 128 10.19 -32.10 2.43
N VAL A 129 9.43 -31.02 2.24
CA VAL A 129 8.00 -30.97 2.58
C VAL A 129 7.18 -31.83 1.61
N SER A 130 7.48 -31.77 0.30
CA SER A 130 6.77 -32.58 -0.71
C SER A 130 7.04 -34.08 -0.62
N ALA A 131 8.11 -34.49 0.08
CA ALA A 131 8.46 -35.89 0.29
C ALA A 131 7.97 -36.47 1.64
N LEU A 132 7.13 -35.73 2.37
CA LEU A 132 6.55 -36.23 3.62
C LEU A 132 5.42 -37.23 3.33
N ASP A 133 5.53 -38.43 3.90
CA ASP A 133 4.52 -39.48 3.81
C ASP A 133 3.56 -39.47 5.02
N GLY A 134 2.40 -40.11 4.87
CA GLY A 134 1.45 -40.28 5.97
C GLY A 134 0.69 -39.01 6.36
N LEU A 135 0.65 -38.02 5.46
CA LEU A 135 -0.04 -36.76 5.65
C LEU A 135 -1.57 -36.93 5.56
N GLY A 136 -2.30 -36.18 6.40
CA GLY A 136 -3.75 -36.03 6.24
C GLY A 136 -4.10 -35.26 4.94
N PRO A 137 -5.35 -35.32 4.46
CA PRO A 137 -5.74 -34.78 3.14
C PRO A 137 -5.35 -33.31 2.89
N ALA A 138 -5.54 -32.43 3.89
CA ALA A 138 -5.18 -31.00 3.77
C ALA A 138 -3.66 -30.76 3.72
N ALA A 139 -2.90 -31.60 4.43
CA ALA A 139 -1.44 -31.54 4.43
C ALA A 139 -0.88 -32.07 3.10
N GLN A 140 -1.47 -33.14 2.55
CA GLN A 140 -1.14 -33.67 1.23
C GLN A 140 -1.40 -32.64 0.13
N GLU A 141 -2.56 -31.96 0.14
CA GLU A 141 -2.86 -30.91 -0.85
C GLU A 141 -1.83 -29.77 -0.78
N SER A 142 -1.38 -29.41 0.43
CA SER A 142 -0.32 -28.42 0.60
C SER A 142 1.03 -28.91 0.05
N ALA A 143 1.38 -30.17 0.24
CA ALA A 143 2.60 -30.80 -0.29
C ALA A 143 2.59 -30.88 -1.83
N ASP A 144 1.43 -31.17 -2.42
CA ASP A 144 1.24 -31.22 -3.88
C ASP A 144 1.40 -29.84 -4.53
N ARG A 145 0.84 -28.79 -3.92
CA ARG A 145 1.06 -27.39 -4.37
C ARG A 145 2.53 -26.99 -4.33
N LEU A 146 3.26 -27.46 -3.33
CA LEU A 146 4.71 -27.29 -3.23
C LEU A 146 5.46 -28.04 -4.33
N GLY A 147 5.03 -29.26 -4.66
CA GLY A 147 5.55 -30.04 -5.78
C GLY A 147 5.35 -29.33 -7.12
N ALA A 148 4.17 -28.74 -7.34
CA ALA A 148 3.91 -27.94 -8.53
C ALA A 148 4.79 -26.68 -8.61
N ALA A 149 4.96 -25.97 -7.49
CA ALA A 149 5.78 -24.77 -7.43
C ALA A 149 7.29 -25.02 -7.61
N LEU A 150 7.78 -26.24 -7.29
CA LEU A 150 9.16 -26.65 -7.57
C LEU A 150 9.49 -26.66 -9.07
N GLY A 151 8.48 -26.82 -9.93
CA GLY A 151 8.63 -26.78 -11.38
C GLY A 151 8.70 -25.37 -11.98
N ASP A 152 8.54 -24.32 -11.18
CA ASP A 152 8.59 -22.92 -11.63
C ASP A 152 10.03 -22.37 -11.66
N ASP A 153 10.29 -21.47 -12.61
CA ASP A 153 11.58 -20.82 -12.80
C ASP A 153 11.89 -19.77 -11.71
N ASP A 154 10.88 -19.06 -11.19
CA ASP A 154 11.09 -18.02 -10.17
C ASP A 154 10.98 -18.61 -8.75
N PRO A 155 12.08 -18.70 -7.98
CA PRO A 155 12.04 -19.23 -6.62
C PRO A 155 11.17 -18.42 -5.64
N ALA A 156 10.76 -17.19 -6.00
CA ALA A 156 9.80 -16.43 -5.19
C ALA A 156 8.41 -17.10 -5.11
N THR A 157 8.04 -17.90 -6.10
CA THR A 157 6.75 -18.63 -6.14
C THR A 157 6.68 -19.75 -5.11
N LEU A 158 7.81 -20.19 -4.56
CA LEU A 158 7.88 -21.19 -3.48
C LEU A 158 7.45 -20.61 -2.13
N LEU A 159 7.53 -19.29 -1.92
CA LEU A 159 7.27 -18.69 -0.61
C LEU A 159 5.81 -18.82 -0.14
N PRO A 160 4.78 -18.53 -0.97
CA PRO A 160 3.39 -18.74 -0.56
C PRO A 160 3.05 -20.19 -0.16
N PRO A 161 3.38 -21.23 -0.96
CA PRO A 161 3.06 -22.60 -0.56
C PRO A 161 3.91 -23.10 0.62
N LEU A 162 5.16 -22.67 0.77
CA LEU A 162 5.98 -22.93 1.97
C LEU A 162 5.32 -22.37 3.24
N ALA A 163 4.84 -21.13 3.20
CA ALA A 163 4.13 -20.52 4.33
C ALA A 163 2.81 -21.25 4.63
N ALA A 164 2.07 -21.64 3.60
CA ALA A 164 0.79 -22.36 3.73
C ALA A 164 0.94 -23.77 4.31
N ALA A 165 2.11 -24.42 4.14
CA ALA A 165 2.38 -25.75 4.68
C ALA A 165 2.61 -25.75 6.21
N ARG A 166 3.06 -24.63 6.78
CA ARG A 166 3.48 -24.53 8.20
C ARG A 166 2.47 -25.08 9.21
N PRO A 167 1.16 -24.74 9.16
CA PRO A 167 0.20 -25.21 10.15
C PRO A 167 0.06 -26.73 10.19
N TYR A 168 0.26 -27.39 9.04
CA TYR A 168 0.12 -28.85 8.91
C TYR A 168 1.34 -29.62 9.42
N LEU A 169 2.45 -28.94 9.65
CA LEU A 169 3.71 -29.53 10.11
C LEU A 169 3.95 -29.35 11.61
N ALA A 170 3.17 -28.50 12.28
CA ALA A 170 3.40 -28.13 13.68
C ALA A 170 3.36 -29.33 14.63
N ASP A 171 2.45 -30.28 14.39
CA ASP A 171 2.18 -31.39 15.33
C ASP A 171 3.21 -32.53 15.22
N HIS A 172 3.70 -32.82 14.02
CA HIS A 172 4.56 -33.98 13.75
C HIS A 172 5.97 -33.63 13.24
N HIS A 173 6.17 -32.40 12.77
CA HIS A 173 7.42 -31.93 12.17
C HIS A 173 7.78 -30.51 12.65
N ALA A 174 7.73 -30.28 13.97
CA ALA A 174 7.90 -28.97 14.59
C ALA A 174 9.16 -28.20 14.12
N GLY A 175 10.31 -28.88 13.99
CA GLY A 175 11.55 -28.24 13.51
C GLY A 175 11.47 -27.78 12.05
N LEU A 176 10.68 -28.45 11.20
CA LEU A 176 10.45 -28.01 9.82
C LEU A 176 9.44 -26.86 9.78
N ALA A 177 8.41 -26.89 10.63
CA ALA A 177 7.47 -25.79 10.80
C ALA A 177 8.16 -24.50 11.30
N GLU A 178 9.16 -24.62 12.17
CA GLU A 178 9.98 -23.50 12.64
C GLU A 178 10.82 -22.90 11.50
N GLN A 179 11.52 -23.74 10.73
CA GLN A 179 12.29 -23.29 9.56
C GLN A 179 11.43 -22.54 8.53
N LEU A 180 10.21 -23.02 8.26
CA LEU A 180 9.26 -22.32 7.39
C LEU A 180 8.79 -20.98 7.99
N GLY A 181 8.63 -20.93 9.31
CA GLY A 181 8.33 -19.71 10.05
C GLY A 181 9.42 -18.66 9.87
N GLU A 182 10.69 -19.03 10.08
CA GLU A 182 11.83 -18.13 9.94
C GLU A 182 11.94 -17.53 8.53
N ILE A 183 11.70 -18.35 7.50
CA ILE A 183 11.67 -17.93 6.09
C ILE A 183 10.53 -16.93 5.83
N SER A 184 9.34 -17.22 6.34
CA SER A 184 8.16 -16.33 6.18
C SER A 184 8.40 -14.99 6.86
N GLU A 185 8.90 -15.02 8.09
CA GLU A 185 9.25 -13.80 8.82
C GLU A 185 10.36 -13.00 8.14
N LYS A 186 11.37 -13.68 7.57
CA LYS A 186 12.44 -13.02 6.84
C LYS A 186 11.88 -12.30 5.60
N ALA A 187 10.99 -12.94 4.85
CA ALA A 187 10.32 -12.32 3.71
C ALA A 187 9.49 -11.09 4.14
N ASP A 188 8.77 -11.18 5.24
CA ASP A 188 7.97 -10.08 5.76
C ASP A 188 8.81 -8.92 6.30
N ARG A 189 9.93 -9.21 6.97
CA ARG A 189 10.91 -8.19 7.37
C ARG A 189 11.45 -7.46 6.14
N LEU A 190 11.83 -8.18 5.08
CA LEU A 190 12.33 -7.58 3.84
C LEU A 190 11.30 -6.67 3.16
N ARG A 191 10.00 -7.05 3.16
CA ARG A 191 8.93 -6.18 2.64
C ARG A 191 8.83 -4.88 3.42
N ARG A 192 8.85 -4.95 4.76
CA ARG A 192 8.77 -3.78 5.64
C ARG A 192 10.02 -2.89 5.54
N ASP A 193 11.21 -3.48 5.53
CA ASP A 193 12.47 -2.74 5.45
C ASP A 193 12.60 -2.00 4.11
N ALA A 194 12.22 -2.63 3.00
CA ALA A 194 12.22 -1.99 1.68
C ALA A 194 11.22 -0.82 1.60
N ALA A 195 10.03 -0.98 2.21
CA ALA A 195 9.06 0.11 2.31
C ALA A 195 9.62 1.25 3.18
N GLY A 196 10.25 0.93 4.32
CA GLY A 196 10.82 1.90 5.27
C GLY A 196 12.04 2.65 4.74
N GLN A 197 13.00 1.98 4.11
CA GLN A 197 14.19 2.60 3.50
C GLN A 197 13.81 3.62 2.42
N ARG A 198 12.76 3.34 1.65
CA ARG A 198 12.26 4.30 0.66
C ARG A 198 11.56 5.49 1.34
N ARG A 199 10.84 5.32 2.47
CA ARG A 199 10.30 6.46 3.23
C ARG A 199 11.40 7.35 3.80
N ALA A 200 12.50 6.75 4.26
CA ALA A 200 13.65 7.48 4.82
C ALA A 200 14.51 8.23 3.78
N LYS A 201 14.28 7.98 2.48
CA LYS A 201 14.99 8.66 1.38
C LYS A 201 14.28 9.95 0.92
N TYR A 202 13.14 10.28 1.52
CA TYR A 202 12.36 11.50 1.29
C TYR A 202 12.19 12.25 2.62
#